data_AF-A0A2P4PLC3-F1
#
_entry.id   AF-A0A2P4PLC3-F1
#
_cell.length_a   1.000
_cell.length_b   1.000
_cell.length_c   1.000
_cell.angle_alpha   90.00
_cell.angle_beta   90.00
_cell.angle_gamma   90.00
#
_symmetry.space_group_name_H-M   'P 1'
#
loop_
_entity.id
_entity.type
_entity.pdbx_description
1 polymer ?
#
loop_
_entity_poly.entity_id
_entity_poly.type
_entity_poly.pdbx_seq_one_letter_code
_entity_poly.pdbx_strand_id
1 'polypeptide(L)'
;IRSWAHEYVMSRQIPYSRREHHAKIWSFLWDEDILLQVKSYIREHKWDISPQMLMIQMNEIILPGLGFAPSPTIHINTARNYLKELGYTYAKVKKGIYIDGHEREGVVVYRKIFLEQMSKFEHRMPIFSGDNLDEITWPDSNIQPLILVTHDECIFSAYDGSRSLWIPDGEQPLRKKGNGRSIHVSEFLTDVCGRLALPDEMQVSDDFPREACVIMHPGKNNDGWWKADDLISQVIERAIPIFEARFPGCQALFAFDNASSHATFSPDALIAKNMNLN
;
A
#
# COMPACT_ATOMS: atom_id res chain seq x y z
N ILE A 1 35.66 5.74 35.91
CA ILE A 1 36.95 6.18 36.51
C ILE A 1 36.76 6.68 37.94
N ARG A 2 35.94 7.72 38.20
CA ARG A 2 35.75 8.23 39.58
C ARG A 2 35.13 7.22 40.57
N SER A 3 34.23 6.34 40.11
CA SER A 3 33.65 5.27 40.93
C SER A 3 34.67 4.18 41.31
N TRP A 4 35.53 3.76 40.37
CA TRP A 4 36.53 2.71 40.60
C TRP A 4 37.62 3.16 41.57
N ALA A 5 37.99 4.45 41.53
CA ALA A 5 38.94 5.02 42.48
C ALA A 5 38.38 5.00 43.91
N HIS A 6 37.10 5.31 44.09
CA HIS A 6 36.44 5.27 45.40
C HIS A 6 36.34 3.83 45.95
N GLU A 7 36.01 2.87 45.09
CA GLU A 7 35.87 1.45 45.46
C GLU A 7 37.20 0.80 45.83
N TYR A 8 38.29 1.16 45.14
CA TYR A 8 39.65 0.73 45.48
C TYR A 8 40.15 1.32 46.81
N VAL A 9 39.84 2.58 47.09
CA VAL A 9 40.22 3.23 48.36
C VAL A 9 39.56 2.54 49.56
N MET A 10 38.32 2.06 49.39
CA MET A 10 37.57 1.42 50.47
C MET A 10 37.89 -0.07 50.65
N SER A 11 38.09 -0.81 49.55
CA SER A 11 38.23 -2.28 49.61
C SER A 11 39.67 -2.78 49.41
N ARG A 12 40.59 -1.91 48.97
CA ARG A 12 41.96 -2.25 48.49
C ARG A 12 41.97 -3.30 47.36
N GLN A 13 40.83 -3.57 46.73
CA GLN A 13 40.69 -4.51 45.63
C GLN A 13 40.36 -3.75 44.34
N ILE A 14 41.01 -4.13 43.23
CA ILE A 14 40.74 -3.56 41.91
C ILE A 14 39.44 -4.22 41.40
N PRO A 15 38.41 -3.44 40.99
CA PRO A 15 37.17 -4.01 40.45
C PRO A 15 37.47 -4.88 39.23
N TYR A 16 36.93 -6.10 39.21
CA TYR A 16 37.11 -7.01 38.07
C TYR A 16 36.42 -6.43 36.83
N SER A 17 37.21 -6.17 35.78
CA SER A 17 36.68 -5.69 34.50
C SER A 17 35.82 -6.77 33.84
N ARG A 18 34.55 -6.44 33.54
CA ARG A 18 33.69 -7.28 32.68
C ARG A 18 33.89 -7.02 31.19
N ARG A 19 34.79 -6.10 30.80
CA ARG A 19 35.13 -5.95 29.37
C ARG A 19 35.85 -7.22 28.90
N GLU A 20 35.37 -7.77 27.79
CA GLU A 20 35.72 -9.05 27.14
C GLU A 20 34.91 -10.29 27.54
N HIS A 21 33.98 -10.20 28.49
CA HIS A 21 32.98 -11.26 28.72
C HIS A 21 31.71 -11.04 27.87
N HIS A 22 31.87 -10.88 26.56
CA HIS A 22 30.74 -11.13 25.67
C HIS A 22 30.57 -12.65 25.57
N ALA A 23 29.43 -13.18 26.01
CA ALA A 23 29.03 -14.51 25.60
C ALA A 23 29.14 -14.55 24.07
N LYS A 24 30.00 -15.41 23.52
CA LYS A 24 29.94 -15.74 22.10
C LYS A 24 28.58 -16.37 21.90
N ILE A 25 27.60 -15.57 21.47
CA ILE A 25 26.27 -16.08 21.15
C ILE A 25 26.48 -17.07 20.02
N TRP A 26 26.25 -18.35 20.30
CA TRP A 26 26.38 -19.43 19.33
C TRP A 26 25.40 -19.14 18.17
N SER A 27 25.91 -19.06 16.95
CA SER A 27 25.10 -18.85 15.75
C SER A 27 24.70 -20.20 15.17
N PHE A 28 23.42 -20.33 14.81
CA PHE A 28 22.94 -21.51 14.11
C PHE A 28 23.59 -21.71 12.75
N LEU A 29 24.11 -20.65 12.12
CA LEU A 29 24.85 -20.78 10.86
C LEU A 29 26.20 -21.51 11.01
N TRP A 30 26.67 -21.74 12.24
CA TRP A 30 27.89 -22.53 12.49
C TRP A 30 27.63 -24.04 12.40
N ASP A 31 26.38 -24.46 12.46
CA ASP A 31 25.97 -25.85 12.23
C ASP A 31 25.85 -26.10 10.72
N GLU A 32 26.60 -27.08 10.21
CA GLU A 32 26.68 -27.34 8.76
C GLU A 32 25.35 -27.80 8.17
N ASP A 33 24.56 -28.57 8.92
CA ASP A 33 23.26 -29.08 8.47
C ASP A 33 22.24 -27.95 8.39
N ILE A 34 22.23 -27.06 9.38
CA ILE A 34 21.40 -25.85 9.36
C ILE A 34 21.83 -24.94 8.22
N LEU A 35 23.13 -24.69 8.07
CA LEU A 35 23.67 -23.82 7.01
C LEU A 35 23.30 -24.34 5.61
N LEU A 36 23.35 -25.66 5.40
CA LEU A 36 22.96 -26.29 4.15
C LEU A 36 21.49 -26.07 3.83
N GLN A 37 20.60 -26.31 4.80
CA GLN A 37 19.15 -26.09 4.64
C GLN A 37 18.82 -24.62 4.38
N VAL A 38 19.46 -23.71 5.12
CA VAL A 38 19.29 -22.26 4.93
C VAL A 38 19.75 -21.83 3.54
N LYS A 39 20.92 -22.29 3.08
CA LYS A 39 21.42 -21.98 1.73
C LYS A 39 20.51 -22.55 0.63
N SER A 40 19.98 -23.75 0.83
CA SER A 40 19.02 -24.37 -0.10
C SER A 40 17.76 -23.51 -0.23
N TYR A 41 17.17 -23.12 0.91
CA TYR A 41 15.97 -22.29 0.94
C TYR A 41 16.19 -20.90 0.32
N ILE A 42 17.30 -20.24 0.66
CA ILE A 42 17.67 -18.94 0.08
C ILE A 42 17.89 -19.04 -1.43
N ARG A 43 18.48 -20.15 -1.91
CA ARG A 43 18.69 -20.36 -3.35
C ARG A 43 17.38 -20.53 -4.11
N GLU A 44 16.41 -21.21 -3.51
CA GLU A 44 15.06 -21.35 -4.06
C GLU A 44 14.35 -19.99 -4.13
N HIS A 45 14.50 -19.15 -3.11
CA HIS A 45 13.83 -17.85 -2.98
C HIS A 45 14.75 -16.66 -3.31
N LYS A 46 15.72 -16.85 -4.20
CA LYS A 46 16.83 -15.90 -4.43
C LYS A 46 16.39 -14.45 -4.66
N TRP A 47 15.25 -14.24 -5.31
CA TRP A 47 14.79 -12.91 -5.76
C TRP A 47 13.59 -12.36 -4.98
N ASP A 48 13.04 -13.13 -4.05
CA ASP A 48 11.85 -12.80 -3.25
C ASP A 48 12.05 -13.02 -1.75
N ILE A 49 13.22 -13.52 -1.33
CA ILE A 49 13.56 -13.73 0.08
C ILE A 49 13.45 -12.45 0.92
N SER A 50 12.88 -12.61 2.11
CA SER A 50 12.83 -11.57 3.14
C SER A 50 13.29 -12.12 4.50
N PRO A 51 13.71 -11.24 5.44
CA PRO A 51 14.05 -11.67 6.80
C PRO A 51 12.88 -12.39 7.50
N GLN A 52 11.64 -12.02 7.17
CA GLN A 52 10.46 -12.66 7.75
C GLN A 52 10.25 -14.06 7.19
N MET A 53 10.40 -14.26 5.88
CA MET A 53 10.37 -15.60 5.27
C MET A 53 11.45 -16.50 5.86
N LEU A 54 12.69 -16.01 5.98
CA LEU A 54 13.78 -16.80 6.57
C LEU A 54 13.51 -17.11 8.05
N MET A 55 12.95 -16.17 8.82
CA MET A 55 12.59 -16.39 10.22
C MET A 55 11.54 -17.49 10.37
N ILE A 56 10.47 -17.44 9.58
CA ILE A 56 9.40 -18.44 9.57
C ILE A 56 9.98 -19.81 9.18
N GLN A 57 10.73 -19.87 8.08
CA GLN A 57 11.35 -21.11 7.62
C GLN A 57 12.27 -21.74 8.68
N MET A 58 13.07 -20.92 9.36
CA MET A 58 13.94 -21.39 10.43
C MET A 58 13.16 -21.96 11.61
N ASN A 59 12.15 -21.23 12.09
CA ASN A 59 11.42 -21.60 13.30
C ASN A 59 10.42 -22.74 13.08
N GLU A 60 9.83 -22.86 11.89
CA GLU A 60 8.76 -23.82 11.62
C GLU A 60 9.27 -25.09 10.92
N ILE A 61 10.38 -25.02 10.17
CA ILE A 61 10.85 -26.13 9.33
C ILE A 61 12.27 -26.56 9.68
N ILE A 62 13.26 -25.67 9.57
CA ILE A 62 14.68 -26.06 9.65
C ILE A 62 15.06 -26.50 11.06
N LEU A 63 14.78 -25.67 12.08
CA LEU A 63 15.15 -25.98 13.47
C LEU A 63 14.37 -27.19 14.00
N PRO A 64 13.04 -27.29 13.84
CA PRO A 64 12.30 -28.48 14.25
C PRO A 64 12.74 -29.75 13.51
N GLY A 65 12.97 -29.67 12.20
CA GLY A 65 13.38 -30.81 11.37
C GLY A 65 14.74 -31.40 11.75
N LEU A 66 15.61 -30.61 12.38
CA LEU A 66 16.92 -31.02 12.87
C LEU A 66 16.95 -31.30 14.38
N GLY A 67 15.79 -31.34 15.05
CA GLY A 67 15.68 -31.70 16.46
C GLY A 67 15.92 -30.56 17.45
N PHE A 68 15.91 -29.30 17.01
CA PHE A 68 16.07 -28.11 17.86
C PHE A 68 14.72 -27.53 18.35
N ALA A 69 13.60 -28.24 18.19
CA ALA A 69 12.29 -27.82 18.72
C ALA A 69 12.14 -28.14 20.22
N PRO A 70 11.31 -27.37 20.97
CA PRO A 70 10.58 -26.15 20.59
C PRO A 70 11.41 -24.86 20.75
N SER A 71 12.65 -25.00 21.20
CA SER A 71 13.63 -23.94 21.41
C SER A 71 15.01 -24.55 21.15
N PRO A 72 15.96 -23.78 20.59
CA PRO A 72 15.91 -22.33 20.35
C PRO A 72 15.13 -21.87 19.09
N THR A 73 14.57 -20.65 19.12
CA THR A 73 13.96 -19.95 17.95
C THR A 73 14.75 -18.69 17.60
N ILE A 74 14.62 -18.20 16.37
CA ILE A 74 15.25 -16.96 15.91
C ILE A 74 14.26 -15.82 15.76
N HIS A 75 14.74 -14.59 16.01
CA HIS A 75 13.99 -13.36 15.78
C HIS A 75 14.28 -12.79 14.38
N ILE A 76 13.40 -11.93 13.85
CA ILE A 76 13.57 -11.30 12.53
C ILE A 76 14.90 -10.53 12.38
N ASN A 77 15.41 -9.97 13.48
CA ASN A 77 16.73 -9.32 13.49
C ASN A 77 17.87 -10.31 13.25
N THR A 78 17.77 -11.52 13.81
CA THR A 78 18.72 -12.61 13.58
C THR A 78 18.66 -13.07 12.13
N ALA A 79 17.46 -13.30 11.59
CA ALA A 79 17.28 -13.65 10.18
C ALA A 79 17.83 -12.57 9.23
N ARG A 80 17.65 -11.29 9.57
CA ARG A 80 18.24 -10.17 8.81
C ARG A 80 19.78 -10.22 8.83
N ASN A 81 20.38 -10.53 9.98
CA ASN A 81 21.83 -10.65 10.10
C ASN A 81 22.35 -11.86 9.33
N TYR A 82 21.62 -12.98 9.34
CA TYR A 82 21.95 -14.18 8.56
C TYR A 82 21.95 -13.89 7.06
N LEU A 83 20.96 -13.16 6.54
CA LEU A 83 20.98 -12.75 5.14
C LEU A 83 22.23 -11.94 4.79
N LYS A 84 22.62 -10.98 5.63
CA LYS A 84 23.86 -10.20 5.44
C LYS A 84 25.12 -11.07 5.48
N GLU A 85 25.20 -11.98 6.45
CA GLU A 85 26.33 -12.91 6.60
C GLU A 85 26.44 -13.86 5.41
N LEU A 86 25.31 -14.22 4.80
CA LEU A 86 25.23 -15.06 3.59
C LEU A 86 25.37 -14.26 2.28
N GLY A 87 25.80 -13.00 2.37
CA GLY A 87 26.09 -12.16 1.21
C GLY A 87 24.86 -11.57 0.52
N TYR A 88 23.80 -11.26 1.26
CA TYR A 88 22.63 -10.53 0.75
C TYR A 88 22.56 -9.11 1.32
N THR A 89 22.33 -8.14 0.44
CA THR A 89 22.12 -6.74 0.80
C THR A 89 20.73 -6.26 0.41
N TYR A 90 20.17 -5.38 1.24
CA TYR A 90 18.88 -4.76 0.96
C TYR A 90 19.08 -3.55 0.04
N ALA A 91 18.52 -3.62 -1.16
CA ALA A 91 18.64 -2.55 -2.15
C ALA A 91 17.26 -2.11 -2.67
N LYS A 92 17.12 -0.80 -2.90
CA LYS A 92 16.00 -0.23 -3.64
C LYS A 92 16.33 -0.21 -5.13
N VAL A 93 15.50 -0.84 -5.93
CA VAL A 93 15.54 -0.71 -7.40
C VAL A 93 15.02 0.69 -7.74
N LYS A 94 15.93 1.59 -8.12
CA LYS A 94 15.59 2.97 -8.46
C LYS A 94 15.04 3.05 -9.89
N LYS A 95 13.75 3.39 -10.04
CA LYS A 95 13.23 4.11 -11.22
C LYS A 95 13.11 5.59 -10.86
N GLY A 96 13.25 6.48 -11.84
CA GLY A 96 13.15 7.94 -11.66
C GLY A 96 11.92 8.30 -10.84
N ILE A 97 12.14 9.04 -9.75
CA ILE A 97 11.11 9.41 -8.79
C ILE A 97 10.35 10.59 -9.39
N TYR A 98 9.03 10.46 -9.53
CA TYR A 98 8.16 11.63 -9.65
C TYR A 98 8.24 12.37 -8.31
N ILE A 99 8.83 13.56 -8.32
CA ILE A 99 8.90 14.39 -7.11
C ILE A 99 7.55 15.03 -6.95
N ASP A 100 6.80 14.46 -6.02
CA ASP A 100 5.50 14.92 -5.62
C ASP A 100 5.59 16.34 -5.04
N GLY A 101 4.96 17.29 -5.72
CA GLY A 101 5.02 18.72 -5.41
C GLY A 101 4.05 19.15 -4.30
N HIS A 102 3.56 18.21 -3.49
CA HIS A 102 2.56 18.47 -2.45
C HIS A 102 2.94 19.57 -1.45
N GLU A 103 4.23 19.79 -1.22
CA GLU A 103 4.72 20.81 -0.29
C GLU A 103 4.92 22.20 -0.94
N ARG A 104 4.63 22.35 -2.24
CA ARG A 104 4.68 23.66 -2.90
C ARG A 104 3.71 24.61 -2.23
N GLU A 105 4.13 25.84 -2.03
CA GLU A 105 3.35 26.87 -1.32
C GLU A 105 1.92 27.01 -1.88
N GLY A 106 1.76 27.08 -3.20
CA GLY A 106 0.44 27.15 -3.83
C GLY A 106 -0.45 25.93 -3.56
N VAL A 107 0.12 24.72 -3.44
CA VAL A 107 -0.63 23.50 -3.10
C VAL A 107 -1.07 23.54 -1.63
N VAL A 108 -0.20 24.02 -0.74
CA VAL A 108 -0.52 24.20 0.68
C VAL A 108 -1.64 25.22 0.87
N VAL A 109 -1.60 26.35 0.13
CA VAL A 109 -2.68 27.34 0.14
C VAL A 109 -3.99 26.74 -0.34
N TYR A 110 -3.98 26.03 -1.47
CA TYR A 110 -5.18 25.37 -1.99
C TYR A 110 -5.76 24.34 -1.02
N ARG A 111 -4.91 23.54 -0.35
CA ARG A 111 -5.34 22.56 0.66
C ARG A 111 -6.10 23.22 1.81
N LYS A 112 -5.72 24.43 2.24
CA LYS A 112 -6.47 25.16 3.28
C LYS A 112 -7.88 25.52 2.79
N ILE A 113 -7.99 26.02 1.56
CA ILE A 113 -9.29 26.32 0.94
C ILE A 113 -10.16 25.06 0.84
N PHE A 114 -9.56 23.95 0.41
CA PHE A 114 -10.24 22.65 0.33
C PHE A 114 -10.75 22.18 1.70
N LEU A 115 -9.93 22.27 2.75
CA LEU A 115 -10.34 21.89 4.10
C LEU A 115 -11.48 22.77 4.63
N GLU A 116 -11.45 24.07 4.38
CA GLU A 116 -12.55 24.98 4.72
C GLU A 116 -13.85 24.65 3.97
N GLN A 117 -13.76 24.16 2.73
CA GLN A 117 -14.92 23.68 1.98
C GLN A 117 -15.45 22.36 2.55
N MET A 118 -14.57 21.40 2.83
CA MET A 118 -14.94 20.10 3.41
C MET A 118 -15.57 20.23 4.79
N SER A 119 -15.06 21.13 5.64
CA SER A 119 -15.64 21.39 6.97
C SER A 119 -17.10 21.86 6.92
N LYS A 120 -17.52 22.54 5.83
CA LYS A 120 -18.93 22.92 5.64
C LYS A 120 -19.84 21.72 5.38
N PHE A 121 -19.30 20.63 4.88
CA PHE A 121 -20.05 19.41 4.57
C PHE A 121 -20.06 18.41 5.73
N GLU A 122 -19.06 18.45 6.60
CA GLU A 122 -18.82 17.50 7.69
C GLU A 122 -20.05 17.29 8.60
N HIS A 123 -20.80 18.35 8.93
CA HIS A 123 -22.02 18.24 9.75
C HIS A 123 -23.16 17.41 9.13
N ARG A 124 -23.09 17.13 7.83
CA ARG A 124 -24.05 16.28 7.09
C ARG A 124 -23.52 14.88 6.81
N MET A 125 -22.26 14.61 7.14
CA MET A 125 -21.62 13.33 6.87
C MET A 125 -21.81 12.36 8.05
N PRO A 126 -21.83 11.04 7.79
CA PRO A 126 -21.80 10.05 8.86
C PRO A 126 -20.47 10.12 9.63
N ILE A 127 -20.54 9.95 10.95
CA ILE A 127 -19.37 9.90 11.83
C ILE A 127 -19.14 8.44 12.23
N PHE A 128 -17.91 7.97 12.06
CA PHE A 128 -17.50 6.62 12.42
C PHE A 128 -16.76 6.62 13.76
N SER A 129 -17.18 5.77 14.69
CA SER A 129 -16.60 5.61 16.04
C SER A 129 -16.26 4.15 16.36
N GLY A 130 -15.70 3.93 17.55
CA GLY A 130 -15.21 2.61 17.98
C GLY A 130 -13.74 2.39 17.62
N ASP A 131 -13.13 1.38 18.24
CA ASP A 131 -11.70 1.05 18.03
C ASP A 131 -11.42 0.62 16.58
N ASN A 132 -12.44 0.10 15.88
CA ASN A 132 -12.35 -0.39 14.50
C ASN A 132 -13.13 0.49 13.48
N LEU A 133 -13.67 1.63 13.89
CA LEU A 133 -14.50 2.51 13.05
C LEU A 133 -15.75 1.81 12.46
N ASP A 134 -16.36 0.91 13.24
CA ASP A 134 -17.50 0.08 12.87
C ASP A 134 -18.86 0.66 13.30
N GLU A 135 -18.86 1.63 14.22
CA GLU A 135 -20.08 2.30 14.66
C GLU A 135 -20.37 3.54 13.81
N ILE A 136 -21.53 3.60 13.16
CA ILE A 136 -21.93 4.72 12.29
C ILE A 136 -22.99 5.56 12.96
N THR A 137 -22.71 6.84 13.17
CA THR A 137 -23.68 7.85 13.60
C THR A 137 -24.09 8.71 12.41
N TRP A 138 -25.36 8.63 12.03
CA TRP A 138 -25.94 9.45 10.97
C TRP A 138 -26.33 10.85 11.48
N PRO A 139 -26.34 11.87 10.61
CA PRO A 139 -26.83 13.21 10.95
C PRO A 139 -28.29 13.20 11.44
N ASP A 140 -28.68 14.28 12.12
CA ASP A 140 -30.05 14.49 12.58
C ASP A 140 -31.07 14.31 11.45
N SER A 141 -32.27 13.80 11.78
CA SER A 141 -33.33 13.49 10.81
C SER A 141 -33.78 14.67 9.93
N ASN A 142 -33.53 15.90 10.37
CA ASN A 142 -33.88 17.12 9.64
C ASN A 142 -32.81 17.54 8.60
N ILE A 143 -31.67 16.85 8.60
CA ILE A 143 -30.53 17.11 7.72
C ILE A 143 -30.47 15.98 6.71
N GLN A 144 -30.46 16.32 5.42
CA GLN A 144 -30.24 15.32 4.38
C GLN A 144 -28.79 14.80 4.47
N PRO A 145 -28.58 13.49 4.73
CA PRO A 145 -27.24 12.93 4.83
C PRO A 145 -26.46 13.09 3.54
N LEU A 146 -25.17 13.37 3.68
CA LEU A 146 -24.23 13.54 2.58
C LEU A 146 -23.16 12.46 2.70
N ILE A 147 -23.02 11.63 1.67
CA ILE A 147 -22.03 10.55 1.64
C ILE A 147 -20.90 10.95 0.70
N LEU A 148 -19.66 10.88 1.19
CA LEU A 148 -18.49 11.14 0.36
C LEU A 148 -18.23 9.93 -0.53
N VAL A 149 -18.21 10.17 -1.84
CA VAL A 149 -17.86 9.16 -2.84
C VAL A 149 -16.52 9.56 -3.45
N THR A 150 -15.47 8.83 -3.14
CA THR A 150 -14.12 9.05 -3.69
C THR A 150 -13.91 8.17 -4.91
N HIS A 151 -13.17 8.67 -5.89
CA HIS A 151 -12.79 7.93 -7.10
C HIS A 151 -11.27 7.94 -7.28
N ASP A 152 -10.72 6.83 -7.77
CA ASP A 152 -9.33 6.75 -8.21
C ASP A 152 -9.16 5.67 -9.30
N GLU A 153 -8.07 5.82 -10.06
CA GLU A 153 -7.68 4.93 -11.15
C GLU A 153 -6.31 4.32 -10.88
N CYS A 154 -6.19 3.01 -11.05
CA CYS A 154 -4.92 2.31 -10.88
C CYS A 154 -4.63 1.35 -12.03
N ILE A 155 -3.38 1.32 -12.46
CA ILE A 155 -2.89 0.40 -13.49
C ILE A 155 -1.97 -0.63 -12.85
N PHE A 156 -2.35 -1.89 -12.94
CA PHE A 156 -1.57 -3.03 -12.52
C PHE A 156 -0.92 -3.68 -13.73
N SER A 157 0.40 -3.80 -13.71
CA SER A 157 1.16 -4.38 -14.81
C SER A 157 1.70 -5.77 -14.46
N ALA A 158 1.74 -6.68 -15.44
CA ALA A 158 2.19 -8.06 -15.24
C ALA A 158 3.63 -8.17 -14.74
N TYR A 159 4.47 -7.17 -15.02
CA TYR A 159 5.85 -7.12 -14.57
C TYR A 159 6.06 -6.11 -13.43
N ASP A 160 5.00 -5.66 -12.76
CA ASP A 160 5.12 -4.98 -11.49
C ASP A 160 5.71 -5.96 -10.46
N GLY A 161 6.80 -5.54 -9.83
CA GLY A 161 7.53 -6.36 -8.87
C GLY A 161 8.13 -5.46 -7.80
N SER A 162 8.40 -6.05 -6.63
CA SER A 162 8.85 -5.30 -5.45
C SER A 162 10.00 -4.35 -5.79
N ARG A 163 9.87 -3.09 -5.38
CA ARG A 163 10.89 -2.05 -5.61
C ARG A 163 12.05 -2.17 -4.62
N SER A 164 11.94 -3.02 -3.61
CA SER A 164 12.98 -3.23 -2.61
C SER A 164 13.17 -4.72 -2.37
N LEU A 165 14.40 -5.20 -2.55
CA LEU A 165 14.72 -6.63 -2.56
C LEU A 165 15.95 -6.88 -1.70
N TRP A 166 16.04 -8.07 -1.12
CA TRP A 166 17.30 -8.64 -0.65
C TRP A 166 17.97 -9.30 -1.85
N ILE A 167 19.11 -8.78 -2.27
CA ILE A 167 19.84 -9.24 -3.45
C ILE A 167 21.19 -9.83 -3.04
N PRO A 168 21.64 -10.93 -3.69
CA PRO A 168 22.99 -11.41 -3.50
C PRO A 168 24.01 -10.34 -3.92
N ASP A 169 25.09 -10.23 -3.17
CA ASP A 169 26.13 -9.26 -3.41
C ASP A 169 26.79 -9.48 -4.78
N GLY A 170 26.89 -8.40 -5.55
CA GLY A 170 27.44 -8.44 -6.91
C GLY A 170 26.46 -8.91 -7.99
N GLU A 171 25.23 -9.27 -7.63
CA GLU A 171 24.20 -9.67 -8.58
C GLU A 171 23.10 -8.61 -8.76
N GLN A 172 22.50 -8.58 -9.95
CA GLN A 172 21.34 -7.75 -10.23
C GLN A 172 20.20 -8.60 -10.80
N PRO A 173 18.96 -8.49 -10.27
CA PRO A 173 17.83 -9.19 -10.83
C PRO A 173 17.54 -8.67 -12.25
N LEU A 174 17.60 -9.57 -13.24
CA LEU A 174 17.14 -9.26 -14.59
C LEU A 174 15.62 -9.14 -14.58
N ARG A 175 15.11 -7.93 -14.86
CA ARG A 175 13.68 -7.71 -15.07
C ARG A 175 13.34 -7.81 -16.55
N LYS A 176 12.16 -8.37 -16.85
CA LYS A 176 11.62 -8.34 -18.21
C LYS A 176 11.50 -6.89 -18.68
N LYS A 177 11.80 -6.66 -19.96
CA LYS A 177 11.73 -5.33 -20.57
C LYS A 177 10.26 -4.89 -20.69
N GLY A 178 10.00 -3.64 -20.32
CA GLY A 178 8.64 -3.07 -20.32
C GLY A 178 7.82 -3.49 -19.10
N ASN A 179 6.54 -3.12 -19.09
CA ASN A 179 5.63 -3.43 -17.98
C ASN A 179 4.80 -4.70 -18.24
N GLY A 180 4.87 -5.27 -19.45
CA GLY A 180 4.04 -6.41 -19.85
C GLY A 180 2.60 -6.00 -20.14
N ARG A 181 1.67 -6.97 -20.08
CA ARG A 181 0.23 -6.69 -20.12
C ARG A 181 -0.17 -5.92 -18.86
N SER A 182 -1.16 -5.05 -18.96
CA SER A 182 -1.69 -4.33 -17.81
C SER A 182 -3.20 -4.45 -17.73
N ILE A 183 -3.70 -4.15 -16.53
CA ILE A 183 -5.11 -4.04 -16.20
C ILE A 183 -5.26 -2.64 -15.61
N HIS A 184 -6.16 -1.84 -16.17
CA HIS A 184 -6.56 -0.57 -15.58
C HIS A 184 -7.87 -0.82 -14.84
N VAL A 185 -7.93 -0.35 -13.60
CA VAL A 185 -9.08 -0.45 -12.72
C VAL A 185 -9.48 0.95 -12.31
N SER A 186 -10.75 1.30 -12.54
CA SER A 186 -11.38 2.55 -12.12
C SER A 186 -12.48 2.22 -11.12
N GLU A 187 -12.44 2.79 -9.92
CA GLU A 187 -13.32 2.39 -8.81
C GLU A 187 -13.83 3.58 -8.00
N PHE A 188 -15.06 3.44 -7.48
CA PHE A 188 -15.65 4.37 -6.53
C PHE A 188 -15.73 3.74 -5.14
N LEU A 189 -15.28 4.48 -4.14
CA LEU A 189 -15.32 4.09 -2.73
C LEU A 189 -16.16 5.08 -1.92
N THR A 190 -16.81 4.57 -0.88
CA THR A 190 -17.48 5.35 0.15
C THR A 190 -16.97 4.90 1.51
N ASP A 191 -17.05 5.79 2.49
CA ASP A 191 -16.83 5.51 3.90
C ASP A 191 -17.90 4.54 4.47
N VAL A 192 -19.12 4.55 3.93
CA VAL A 192 -20.24 3.74 4.44
C VAL A 192 -20.20 2.28 3.97
N CYS A 193 -19.86 2.01 2.71
CA CYS A 193 -19.92 0.66 2.15
C CYS A 193 -18.63 0.14 1.51
N GLY A 194 -17.54 0.89 1.60
CA GLY A 194 -16.33 0.58 0.83
C GLY A 194 -16.63 0.73 -0.65
N ARG A 195 -16.51 -0.34 -1.43
CA ARG A 195 -16.78 -0.32 -2.88
C ARG A 195 -18.23 0.06 -3.15
N LEU A 196 -18.45 0.97 -4.10
CA LEU A 196 -19.79 1.37 -4.52
C LEU A 196 -20.40 0.26 -5.37
N ALA A 197 -21.13 -0.64 -4.72
CA ALA A 197 -21.81 -1.77 -5.31
C ALA A 197 -23.15 -2.01 -4.61
N LEU A 198 -24.08 -2.74 -5.23
CA LEU A 198 -25.31 -3.18 -4.58
C LEU A 198 -25.03 -4.41 -3.70
N PRO A 199 -25.61 -4.51 -2.49
CA PRO A 199 -25.58 -5.74 -1.70
C PRO A 199 -26.20 -6.90 -2.47
N ASP A 200 -25.70 -8.13 -2.29
CA ASP A 200 -26.17 -9.31 -3.03
C ASP A 200 -27.68 -9.53 -2.89
N GLU A 201 -28.23 -9.27 -1.70
CA GLU A 201 -29.66 -9.33 -1.39
C GLU A 201 -30.52 -8.26 -2.09
N MET A 202 -29.93 -7.18 -2.61
CA MET A 202 -30.68 -6.14 -3.32
C MET A 202 -30.87 -6.53 -4.78
N GLN A 203 -32.13 -6.79 -5.16
CA GLN A 203 -32.55 -7.08 -6.52
C GLN A 203 -33.23 -5.84 -7.13
N VAL A 204 -32.75 -5.40 -8.29
CA VAL A 204 -33.31 -4.26 -9.04
C VAL A 204 -33.84 -4.76 -10.38
N SER A 205 -32.95 -5.02 -11.33
CA SER A 205 -33.22 -5.74 -12.58
C SER A 205 -31.95 -6.48 -13.00
N ASP A 206 -32.08 -7.51 -13.84
CA ASP A 206 -30.93 -8.33 -14.26
C ASP A 206 -29.89 -7.51 -15.06
N ASP A 207 -30.34 -6.48 -15.78
CA ASP A 207 -29.46 -5.58 -16.55
C ASP A 207 -28.91 -4.40 -15.73
N PHE A 208 -29.30 -4.28 -14.44
CA PHE A 208 -28.83 -3.18 -13.60
C PHE A 208 -27.37 -3.39 -13.20
N PRO A 209 -26.50 -2.36 -13.29
CA PRO A 209 -25.10 -2.50 -12.89
C PRO A 209 -24.99 -2.79 -11.39
N ARG A 210 -24.35 -3.91 -11.03
CA ARG A 210 -24.17 -4.28 -9.61
C ARG A 210 -23.00 -3.58 -8.94
N GLU A 211 -21.97 -3.20 -9.69
CA GLU A 211 -20.80 -2.51 -9.17
C GLU A 211 -20.38 -1.35 -10.08
N ALA A 212 -19.91 -0.27 -9.48
CA ALA A 212 -19.42 0.91 -10.19
C ALA A 212 -18.05 0.67 -10.84
N CYS A 213 -17.31 -0.34 -10.38
CA CYS A 213 -16.01 -0.72 -10.88
C CYS A 213 -16.00 -0.96 -12.39
N VAL A 214 -14.98 -0.43 -13.05
CA VAL A 214 -14.68 -0.74 -14.45
C VAL A 214 -13.25 -1.25 -14.53
N ILE A 215 -13.11 -2.40 -15.17
CA ILE A 215 -11.81 -3.02 -15.46
C ILE A 215 -11.64 -3.00 -16.98
N MET A 216 -10.53 -2.44 -17.44
CA MET A 216 -10.16 -2.44 -18.86
C MET A 216 -8.76 -3.01 -19.08
N HIS A 217 -8.52 -3.55 -20.26
CA HIS A 217 -7.21 -4.00 -20.71
C HIS A 217 -6.61 -2.96 -21.66
N PRO A 218 -5.73 -2.06 -21.17
CA PRO A 218 -5.18 -1.01 -22.00
C PRO A 218 -4.30 -1.55 -23.14
N GLY A 219 -4.34 -0.86 -24.28
CA GLY A 219 -3.47 -1.09 -25.42
C GLY A 219 -4.15 -0.85 -26.77
N LYS A 220 -3.35 -0.47 -27.77
CA LYS A 220 -3.82 -0.20 -29.14
C LYS A 220 -4.55 -1.38 -29.80
N ASN A 221 -4.18 -2.61 -29.43
CA ASN A 221 -4.79 -3.84 -29.93
C ASN A 221 -5.73 -4.50 -28.89
N ASN A 222 -6.10 -3.78 -27.84
CA ASN A 222 -7.03 -4.19 -26.79
C ASN A 222 -8.15 -3.14 -26.70
N ASP A 223 -8.58 -2.77 -25.48
CA ASP A 223 -9.71 -1.86 -25.23
C ASP A 223 -9.36 -0.37 -25.44
N GLY A 224 -8.16 -0.07 -25.93
CA GLY A 224 -7.68 1.30 -26.10
C GLY A 224 -7.06 1.85 -24.81
N TRP A 225 -7.25 3.14 -24.56
CA TRP A 225 -6.75 3.85 -23.38
C TRP A 225 -7.93 4.53 -22.71
N TRP A 226 -7.91 4.60 -21.37
CA TRP A 226 -8.94 5.29 -20.60
C TRP A 226 -9.02 6.77 -20.97
N LYS A 227 -10.24 7.28 -21.17
CA LYS A 227 -10.53 8.65 -21.57
C LYS A 227 -11.57 9.26 -20.64
N ALA A 228 -11.71 10.59 -20.74
CA ALA A 228 -12.75 11.34 -20.06
C ALA A 228 -14.15 10.78 -20.34
N ASP A 229 -14.44 10.39 -21.59
CA ASP A 229 -15.73 9.79 -21.96
C ASP A 229 -16.02 8.49 -21.19
N ASP A 230 -15.00 7.66 -20.96
CA ASP A 230 -15.15 6.41 -20.21
C ASP A 230 -15.49 6.69 -18.74
N LEU A 231 -14.85 7.70 -18.14
CA LEU A 231 -15.19 8.16 -16.78
C LEU A 231 -16.61 8.72 -16.71
N ILE A 232 -17.02 9.55 -17.68
CA ILE A 232 -18.36 10.12 -17.74
C ILE A 232 -19.41 9.01 -17.84
N SER A 233 -19.20 8.03 -18.74
CA SER A 233 -20.07 6.85 -18.85
C SER A 233 -20.10 6.06 -17.54
N GLN A 234 -18.95 5.82 -16.89
CA GLN A 234 -18.92 5.12 -15.61
C GLN A 234 -19.73 5.85 -14.52
N VAL A 235 -19.62 7.19 -14.44
CA VAL A 235 -20.37 7.99 -13.47
C VAL A 235 -21.87 7.94 -13.74
N ILE A 236 -22.28 8.19 -14.99
CA ILE A 236 -23.69 8.32 -15.38
C ILE A 236 -24.39 6.96 -15.39
N GLU A 237 -23.75 5.96 -15.97
CA GLU A 237 -24.38 4.66 -16.22
C GLU A 237 -24.25 3.70 -15.05
N ARG A 238 -23.29 3.91 -14.14
CA ARG A 238 -23.04 2.99 -13.00
C ARG A 238 -23.07 3.67 -11.64
N ALA A 239 -22.18 4.65 -11.41
CA ALA A 239 -21.98 5.19 -10.06
C ALA A 239 -23.24 5.88 -9.51
N ILE A 240 -23.88 6.76 -10.29
CA ILE A 240 -25.11 7.46 -9.88
C ILE A 240 -26.26 6.47 -9.65
N PRO A 241 -26.61 5.58 -10.61
CA PRO A 241 -27.68 4.59 -10.40
C PRO A 241 -27.47 3.72 -9.16
N ILE A 242 -26.25 3.19 -8.96
CA ILE A 242 -25.94 2.35 -7.81
C ILE A 242 -26.07 3.14 -6.51
N PHE A 243 -25.59 4.39 -6.49
CA PHE A 243 -25.71 5.26 -5.32
C PHE A 243 -27.17 5.53 -4.95
N GLU A 244 -27.99 5.92 -5.92
CA GLU A 244 -29.41 6.23 -5.70
C GLU A 244 -30.20 5.00 -5.21
N ALA A 245 -29.90 3.82 -5.76
CA ALA A 245 -30.51 2.57 -5.32
C ALA A 245 -30.07 2.17 -3.91
N ARG A 246 -28.78 2.31 -3.59
CA ARG A 246 -28.21 1.89 -2.31
C ARG A 246 -28.51 2.85 -1.16
N PHE A 247 -28.58 4.15 -1.42
CA PHE A 247 -28.70 5.20 -0.41
C PHE A 247 -29.88 6.13 -0.69
N PRO A 248 -31.14 5.62 -0.69
CA PRO A 248 -32.31 6.43 -0.95
C PRO A 248 -32.42 7.56 0.09
N GLY A 249 -32.66 8.78 -0.38
CA GLY A 249 -32.78 9.97 0.47
C GLY A 249 -31.45 10.61 0.87
N CYS A 250 -30.31 9.99 0.57
CA CYS A 250 -28.99 10.60 0.77
C CYS A 250 -28.55 11.42 -0.46
N GLN A 251 -27.63 12.35 -0.25
CA GLN A 251 -26.96 13.07 -1.31
C GLN A 251 -25.51 12.57 -1.45
N ALA A 252 -25.02 12.40 -2.68
CA ALA A 252 -23.62 12.09 -2.94
C ALA A 252 -22.78 13.37 -3.01
N LEU A 253 -21.59 13.36 -2.41
CA LEU A 253 -20.50 14.30 -2.69
C LEU A 253 -19.39 13.54 -3.42
N PHE A 254 -19.29 13.71 -4.73
CA PHE A 254 -18.21 13.08 -5.50
C PHE A 254 -16.90 13.87 -5.38
N ALA A 255 -15.83 13.17 -5.05
CA ALA A 255 -14.47 13.70 -4.98
C ALA A 255 -13.58 12.97 -5.98
N PHE A 256 -13.04 13.75 -6.92
CA PHE A 256 -12.10 13.30 -7.95
C PHE A 256 -10.73 13.94 -7.73
N ASP A 257 -9.69 13.31 -8.23
CA ASP A 257 -8.39 13.96 -8.35
C ASP A 257 -8.40 15.00 -9.50
N ASN A 258 -7.35 15.83 -9.55
CA ASN A 258 -7.21 16.85 -10.59
C ASN A 258 -6.48 16.32 -11.84
N ALA A 259 -6.64 15.05 -12.18
CA ALA A 259 -6.10 14.51 -13.42
C ALA A 259 -6.61 15.30 -14.64
N SER A 260 -5.74 15.48 -15.63
CA SER A 260 -6.11 16.26 -16.83
C SER A 260 -7.28 15.66 -17.61
N SER A 261 -7.50 14.34 -17.49
CA SER A 261 -8.66 13.63 -18.03
C SER A 261 -9.96 14.04 -17.35
N HIS A 262 -9.93 14.45 -16.08
CA HIS A 262 -11.11 14.89 -15.34
C HIS A 262 -11.47 16.35 -15.61
N ALA A 263 -10.48 17.12 -16.08
CA ALA A 263 -10.64 18.54 -16.44
C ALA A 263 -11.00 18.74 -17.93
N THR A 264 -11.51 17.72 -18.61
CA THR A 264 -11.92 17.82 -20.01
C THR A 264 -13.14 18.74 -20.14
N PHE A 265 -13.04 19.70 -21.06
CA PHE A 265 -14.16 20.57 -21.38
C PHE A 265 -15.29 19.79 -22.04
N SER A 266 -16.52 20.20 -21.78
CA SER A 266 -17.70 19.65 -22.44
C SER A 266 -17.57 19.71 -23.97
N PRO A 267 -18.16 18.76 -24.74
CA PRO A 267 -18.08 18.77 -26.20
C PRO A 267 -18.56 20.07 -26.87
N ASP A 268 -19.47 20.80 -26.22
CA ASP A 268 -20.02 22.09 -26.65
C ASP A 268 -19.26 23.32 -26.10
N ALA A 269 -18.22 23.10 -25.29
CA ALA A 269 -17.45 24.18 -24.71
C ALA A 269 -16.64 24.92 -25.78
N LEU A 270 -16.59 26.25 -25.66
CA LEU A 270 -15.86 27.10 -26.59
C LEU A 270 -14.36 27.03 -26.31
N ILE A 271 -13.66 26.14 -27.01
CA ILE A 271 -12.22 25.91 -26.86
C ILE A 271 -11.48 26.68 -27.96
N ALA A 272 -10.75 27.73 -27.59
CA ALA A 272 -9.99 28.57 -28.53
C ALA A 272 -9.02 27.78 -29.42
N LYS A 273 -8.49 26.64 -28.94
CA LYS A 273 -7.61 25.74 -29.70
C LYS A 273 -8.33 24.99 -30.84
N ASN A 274 -9.64 24.77 -30.70
CA ASN A 274 -10.49 24.11 -31.69
C ASN A 274 -11.22 25.11 -32.59
N MET A 275 -11.04 26.41 -32.34
CA MET A 275 -11.51 27.45 -33.24
C MET A 275 -10.51 27.57 -34.39
N ASN A 276 -10.92 27.15 -35.59
CA ASN A 276 -10.15 27.43 -36.80
C ASN A 276 -10.06 28.95 -36.98
N LEU A 277 -8.84 29.48 -37.03
CA LEU A 277 -8.59 30.84 -37.51
C LEU A 277 -8.84 30.83 -39.03
N ASN A 278 -9.88 31.51 -39.48
CA ASN A 278 -10.08 31.81 -40.90
C ASN A 278 -9.02 32.77 -41.43
#